data_AF-A0A3A6VY06-F1
#
_entry.id   AF-A0A3A6VY06-F1
#
_cell.length_a   1.000
_cell.length_b   1.000
_cell.length_c   1.000
_cell.angle_alpha   90.00
_cell.angle_beta   90.00
_cell.angle_gamma   90.00
#
_symmetry.space_group_name_H-M   'P 1'
#
loop_
_entity.id
_entity.type
_entity.pdbx_description
1 polymer ?
#
loop_
_entity_poly.entity_id
_entity_poly.type
_entity_poly.pdbx_seq_one_letter_code
_entity_poly.pdbx_strand_id
1 'polypeptide(L)'
;MWLDNELSLFKQNIEILRVNQRIGRLAFLWAVLGLMCSKFLAYFLIVVLEEFVHDVSFQGSTYLSYIYFGSLQIIHIVVTIFLLKRRLNDCGSSLWYMILVPIAYLSLWVYWGMSFSWESISETFINASFYWDGFFWQYFILACFALPLSVPDSNKYGLDEGRDRYNNYIISYARSSTISKDKKAGTLDYVCSCIWEVLFAKLFDVKGRTSISAFGVGLVGTRIFMDIIMNMAIAVVSLIVQCGIPLYIPRWGFMAILIWPALAMITLGIRRLHDSLLSGLWIIGLCIPYINIFVSYHLLLKKSWHIES
;
A
#
# COMPACT_ATOMS: atom_id res chain seq x y z
N MET A 1 17.65 -21.42 1.04
CA MET A 1 16.95 -20.75 2.15
C MET A 1 15.55 -21.33 2.23
N TRP A 2 15.28 -22.19 3.20
CA TRP A 2 13.93 -22.71 3.44
C TRP A 2 13.17 -21.69 4.30
N LEU A 3 12.08 -21.15 3.75
CA LEU A 3 11.20 -20.17 4.39
C LEU A 3 10.29 -20.89 5.40
N ASP A 4 10.82 -21.37 6.52
CA ASP A 4 10.02 -22.21 7.42
C ASP A 4 9.26 -21.43 8.49
N ASN A 5 9.59 -20.15 8.71
CA ASN A 5 8.96 -19.32 9.74
C ASN A 5 8.82 -17.84 9.33
N GLU A 6 7.59 -17.31 9.38
CA GLU A 6 7.27 -15.90 9.13
C GLU A 6 8.06 -14.92 10.02
N LEU A 7 8.33 -15.29 11.28
CA LEU A 7 9.14 -14.46 12.17
C LEU A 7 10.60 -14.37 11.71
N SER A 8 11.14 -15.44 11.12
CA SER A 8 12.50 -15.44 10.59
C SER A 8 12.62 -14.59 9.32
N LEU A 9 11.61 -14.66 8.44
CA LEU A 9 11.47 -13.76 7.30
C LEU A 9 11.34 -12.31 7.72
N PHE A 10 10.55 -12.04 8.75
CA PHE A 10 10.40 -10.69 9.28
C PHE A 10 11.74 -10.10 9.73
N LYS A 11 12.53 -10.87 10.50
CA LYS A 11 13.89 -10.45 10.90
C LYS A 11 14.79 -10.21 9.69
N GLN A 12 14.74 -11.10 8.70
CA GLN A 12 15.48 -10.93 7.45
C GLN A 12 15.07 -9.64 6.72
N ASN A 13 13.78 -9.33 6.64
CA ASN A 13 13.26 -8.15 5.97
C ASN A 13 13.70 -6.85 6.65
N ILE A 14 13.72 -6.81 7.98
CA ILE A 14 14.28 -5.68 8.73
C ILE A 14 15.76 -5.49 8.37
N GLU A 15 16.54 -6.58 8.34
CA GLU A 15 17.97 -6.48 8.03
C GLU A 15 18.22 -6.05 6.58
N ILE A 16 17.43 -6.54 5.62
CA ILE A 16 17.48 -6.08 4.22
C ILE A 16 17.14 -4.58 4.14
N LEU A 17 16.12 -4.10 4.86
CA LEU A 17 15.79 -2.67 4.90
C LEU A 17 16.90 -1.83 5.53
N ARG A 18 17.68 -2.39 6.45
CA ARG A 18 18.82 -1.73 7.08
C ARG A 18 20.02 -1.63 6.14
N VAL A 19 20.34 -2.74 5.46
CA VAL A 19 21.50 -2.88 4.57
C VAL A 19 21.26 -2.18 3.23
N ASN A 20 20.07 -2.32 2.64
CA ASN A 20 19.72 -1.68 1.38
C ASN A 20 18.99 -0.36 1.62
N GLN A 21 19.73 0.74 1.48
CA GLN A 21 19.23 2.10 1.67
C GLN A 21 19.01 2.83 0.35
N ARG A 22 18.80 2.09 -0.74
CA ARG A 22 18.50 2.63 -2.07
C ARG A 22 17.04 2.36 -2.43
N ILE A 23 16.45 3.25 -3.23
CA ILE A 23 15.13 3.06 -3.84
C ILE A 23 15.13 3.57 -5.28
N GLY A 24 14.79 2.70 -6.22
CA GLY A 24 14.71 3.04 -7.64
C GLY A 24 13.55 4.00 -7.95
N ARG A 25 13.58 4.61 -9.14
CA ARG A 25 12.64 5.65 -9.57
C ARG A 25 11.17 5.25 -9.48
N LEU A 26 10.83 4.08 -10.03
CA LEU A 26 9.44 3.58 -10.04
C LEU A 26 8.94 3.29 -8.62
N ALA A 27 9.77 2.67 -7.78
CA ALA A 27 9.45 2.40 -6.38
C ALA A 27 9.24 3.69 -5.59
N PHE A 28 10.09 4.70 -5.84
CA PHE A 28 9.96 6.00 -5.21
C PHE A 28 8.68 6.73 -5.63
N LEU A 29 8.35 6.79 -6.93
CA LEU A 29 7.10 7.40 -7.41
C LEU A 29 5.87 6.70 -6.84
N TRP A 30 5.88 5.37 -6.78
CA TRP A 30 4.81 4.61 -6.14
C TRP A 30 4.67 4.95 -4.66
N ALA A 31 5.79 5.10 -3.95
CA ALA A 31 5.78 5.49 -2.55
C ALA A 31 5.25 6.91 -2.34
N VAL A 32 5.58 7.86 -3.22
CA VAL A 32 5.05 9.23 -3.21
C VAL A 32 3.54 9.24 -3.47
N LEU A 33 3.07 8.47 -4.46
CA LEU A 33 1.63 8.32 -4.74
C LEU A 33 0.89 7.69 -3.55
N GLY A 34 1.46 6.65 -2.95
CA GLY A 34 0.89 6.05 -1.76
C GLY A 34 0.85 7.03 -0.58
N LEU A 35 1.89 7.86 -0.39
CA LEU A 35 1.90 8.90 0.66
C LEU A 35 0.74 9.86 0.44
N MET A 36 0.57 10.34 -0.79
CA MET A 36 -0.54 11.20 -1.19
C MET A 36 -1.89 10.56 -0.88
N CYS A 37 -2.12 9.33 -1.34
CA CYS A 37 -3.37 8.62 -1.09
C CYS A 37 -3.63 8.36 0.41
N SER A 38 -2.60 8.04 1.18
CA SER A 38 -2.74 7.77 2.62
C SER A 38 -3.12 9.02 3.41
N LYS A 39 -2.53 10.17 3.09
CA LYS A 39 -2.88 11.46 3.69
C LYS A 39 -4.30 11.86 3.30
N PHE A 40 -4.68 11.69 2.03
CA PHE A 40 -6.03 11.95 1.55
C PHE A 40 -7.08 11.06 2.25
N LEU A 41 -6.82 9.75 2.35
CA LEU A 41 -7.75 8.80 2.96
C LEU A 41 -7.90 9.03 4.47
N ALA A 42 -6.82 9.36 5.17
CA ALA A 42 -6.88 9.74 6.58
C ALA A 42 -7.78 10.96 6.79
N TYR A 43 -7.66 11.98 5.93
CA TYR A 43 -8.51 13.16 5.97
C TYR A 43 -9.98 12.82 5.65
N PHE A 44 -10.23 12.04 4.59
CA PHE A 44 -11.57 11.61 4.19
C PHE A 44 -12.28 10.82 5.29
N LEU A 45 -11.61 9.86 5.92
CA LEU A 45 -12.19 9.06 7.01
C LEU A 45 -12.62 9.94 8.19
N ILE A 46 -11.89 11.00 8.48
CA ILE A 46 -12.20 11.92 9.59
C ILE A 46 -13.40 12.79 9.25
N VAL A 47 -13.45 13.37 8.04
CA VAL A 47 -14.63 14.16 7.58
C VAL A 47 -15.90 13.30 7.67
N VAL A 48 -15.83 12.05 7.21
CA VAL A 48 -16.94 11.10 7.33
C VAL A 48 -17.25 10.79 8.80
N LEU A 49 -16.24 10.60 9.65
CA LEU A 49 -16.44 10.34 11.08
C LEU A 49 -17.14 11.53 11.78
N GLU A 50 -16.75 12.76 11.44
CA GLU A 50 -17.35 13.99 11.97
C GLU A 50 -18.84 14.10 11.56
N GLU A 51 -19.17 13.82 10.30
CA GLU A 51 -20.57 13.78 9.83
C GLU A 51 -21.41 12.70 10.53
N PHE A 52 -20.83 11.52 10.81
CA PHE A 52 -21.53 10.42 11.50
C PHE A 52 -21.72 10.64 13.01
N VAL A 53 -20.86 11.44 13.65
CA VAL A 53 -20.82 11.62 15.12
C VAL A 53 -21.50 12.92 15.57
N HIS A 54 -22.13 13.67 14.66
CA HIS A 54 -22.82 14.94 14.94
C HIS A 54 -23.84 14.94 16.11
N ASP A 55 -24.21 13.77 16.65
CA ASP A 55 -25.17 13.58 17.74
C ASP A 55 -24.53 13.41 19.14
N VAL A 56 -23.21 13.38 19.27
CA VAL A 56 -22.53 13.26 20.58
C VAL A 56 -21.60 14.44 20.79
N SER A 57 -21.82 15.19 21.88
CA SER A 57 -21.08 16.39 22.30
C SER A 57 -19.55 16.19 22.30
N PHE A 58 -18.93 16.45 21.15
CA PHE A 58 -17.52 16.27 20.85
C PHE A 58 -16.75 17.59 21.16
N GLN A 59 -16.92 18.17 22.36
CA GLN A 59 -16.06 19.29 22.81
C GLN A 59 -14.79 18.78 23.53
N GLY A 60 -14.82 17.57 24.10
CA GLY A 60 -13.63 16.90 24.66
C GLY A 60 -12.74 16.21 23.62
N SER A 61 -13.17 16.18 22.36
CA SER A 61 -12.55 15.43 21.28
C SER A 61 -11.67 16.26 20.35
N THR A 62 -11.78 17.59 20.38
CA THR A 62 -10.96 18.47 19.54
C THR A 62 -9.48 18.31 19.90
N TYR A 63 -9.16 18.15 21.18
CA TYR A 63 -7.80 17.81 21.61
C TYR A 63 -7.36 16.42 21.15
N LEU A 64 -8.25 15.42 21.17
CA LEU A 64 -7.94 14.07 20.74
C LEU A 64 -7.71 14.01 19.22
N SER A 65 -8.52 14.73 18.44
CA SER A 65 -8.35 14.88 17.00
C SER A 65 -7.04 15.61 16.70
N TYR A 66 -6.69 16.67 17.42
CA TYR A 66 -5.41 17.36 17.28
C TYR A 66 -4.19 16.48 17.60
N ILE A 67 -4.24 15.69 18.67
CA ILE A 67 -3.18 14.72 18.99
C ILE A 67 -3.06 13.68 17.87
N TYR A 68 -4.19 13.20 17.36
CA TYR A 68 -4.22 12.23 16.26
C TYR A 68 -3.68 12.82 14.95
N PHE A 69 -4.12 14.01 14.54
CA PHE A 69 -3.63 14.74 13.36
C PHE A 69 -2.14 15.04 13.46
N GLY A 70 -1.69 15.56 14.60
CA GLY A 70 -0.27 15.82 14.86
C GLY A 70 0.56 14.54 14.73
N SER A 71 0.09 13.44 15.31
CA SER A 71 0.78 12.14 15.23
C SER A 71 0.86 11.61 13.79
N LEU A 72 -0.23 11.65 13.04
CA LEU A 72 -0.26 11.25 11.62
C LEU A 72 0.68 12.11 10.76
N GLN A 73 0.71 13.42 11.01
CA GLN A 73 1.55 14.36 10.28
C GLN A 73 3.04 14.16 10.61
N ILE A 74 3.39 13.87 11.87
CA ILE A 74 4.75 13.50 12.26
C ILE A 74 5.19 12.22 11.53
N ILE A 75 4.35 11.18 11.51
CA ILE A 75 4.66 9.94 10.78
C ILE A 75 4.82 10.24 9.28
N HIS A 76 3.96 11.07 8.70
CA HIS A 76 4.05 11.47 7.30
C HIS A 76 5.41 12.13 6.99
N ILE A 77 5.86 13.06 7.84
CA ILE A 77 7.15 13.73 7.70
C ILE A 77 8.31 12.73 7.80
N VAL A 78 8.29 11.85 8.82
CA VAL A 78 9.33 10.83 9.00
C VAL A 78 9.46 9.92 7.78
N VAL A 79 8.34 9.45 7.23
CA VAL A 79 8.34 8.59 6.04
C VAL A 79 8.83 9.36 4.82
N THR A 80 8.43 10.62 4.66
CA THR A 80 8.90 11.49 3.56
C THR A 80 10.43 11.66 3.59
N ILE A 81 11.00 11.94 4.77
CA ILE A 81 12.45 12.05 4.99
C ILE A 81 13.14 10.74 4.61
N PHE A 82 12.60 9.61 5.06
CA PHE A 82 13.19 8.29 4.79
C PHE A 82 13.20 7.95 3.29
N LEU A 83 12.12 8.23 2.58
CA LEU A 83 12.02 8.00 1.13
C LEU A 83 12.98 8.90 0.33
N LEU A 84 13.04 10.19 0.68
CA LEU A 84 13.97 11.13 0.03
C LEU A 84 15.42 10.72 0.26
N LYS A 85 15.80 10.37 1.49
CA LYS A 85 17.13 9.88 1.82
C LYS A 85 17.50 8.68 0.93
N ARG A 86 16.60 7.70 0.83
CA ARG A 86 16.84 6.50 0.02
C ARG A 86 16.95 6.81 -1.48
N ARG A 87 16.15 7.75 -1.98
CA ARG A 87 16.18 8.15 -3.40
C ARG A 87 17.48 8.88 -3.73
N LEU A 88 17.90 9.81 -2.86
CA LEU A 88 19.16 10.55 -3.01
C LEU A 88 20.38 9.62 -2.93
N ASN A 89 20.35 8.64 -2.02
CA ASN A 89 21.36 7.59 -1.95
C ASN A 89 21.46 6.77 -3.25
N ASP A 90 20.33 6.52 -3.92
CA ASP A 90 20.29 5.74 -5.16
C ASP A 90 20.83 6.50 -6.37
N CYS A 91 20.58 7.81 -6.47
CA CYS A 91 21.16 8.67 -7.52
C CYS A 91 22.53 9.25 -7.15
N GLY A 92 23.15 8.80 -6.04
CA GLY A 92 24.46 9.27 -5.59
C GLY A 92 24.49 10.77 -5.23
N SER A 93 23.33 11.37 -5.02
CA SER A 93 23.18 12.81 -4.77
C SER A 93 23.36 13.14 -3.30
N SER A 94 23.73 14.39 -3.04
CA SER A 94 23.90 14.90 -1.68
C SER A 94 22.58 14.90 -0.90
N LEU A 95 22.62 14.49 0.37
CA LEU A 95 21.46 14.57 1.27
C LEU A 95 21.02 16.02 1.52
N TRP A 96 21.88 17.01 1.25
CA TRP A 96 21.53 18.42 1.33
C TRP A 96 20.37 18.82 0.43
N TYR A 97 20.11 18.10 -0.67
CA TYR A 97 18.96 18.35 -1.53
C TYR A 97 17.61 18.13 -0.85
N MET A 98 17.57 17.42 0.29
CA MET A 98 16.34 17.28 1.09
C MET A 98 15.81 18.63 1.60
N ILE A 99 16.67 19.65 1.76
CA ILE A 99 16.28 20.99 2.21
C ILE A 99 15.39 21.70 1.18
N LEU A 100 15.40 21.29 -0.09
CA LEU A 100 14.51 21.87 -1.10
C LEU A 100 13.03 21.64 -0.79
N VAL A 101 12.69 20.53 -0.13
CA VAL A 101 11.30 20.20 0.22
C VAL A 101 10.71 21.20 1.23
N PRO A 102 11.32 21.46 2.40
CA PRO A 102 10.82 22.47 3.32
C PRO A 102 10.89 23.89 2.73
N ILE A 103 11.92 24.24 1.93
CA ILE A 103 11.97 25.55 1.25
C ILE A 103 10.76 25.74 0.34
N ALA A 104 10.43 24.74 -0.46
CA ALA A 104 9.31 24.83 -1.39
C ALA A 104 7.96 24.84 -0.66
N TYR A 105 7.84 24.12 0.47
CA TYR A 105 6.69 24.21 1.36
C TYR A 105 6.53 25.62 1.95
N LEU A 106 7.60 26.23 2.46
CA LEU A 106 7.58 27.59 2.98
C LEU A 106 7.28 28.62 1.88
N SER A 107 7.77 28.39 0.66
CA SER A 107 7.50 29.27 -0.49
C SER A 107 6.02 29.25 -0.90
N LEU A 108 5.39 28.07 -0.91
CA LEU A 108 3.94 27.94 -1.05
C LEU A 108 3.18 28.65 0.07
N TRP A 109 3.69 28.54 1.28
CA TRP A 109 3.08 29.13 2.46
C TRP A 109 3.04 30.66 2.37
N VAL A 110 4.13 31.28 1.89
CA VAL A 110 4.17 32.72 1.57
C VAL A 110 3.23 33.05 0.41
N TYR A 111 3.22 32.23 -0.65
CA TYR A 111 2.38 32.45 -1.82
C TYR A 111 0.88 32.53 -1.47
N TRP A 112 0.43 31.79 -0.47
CA TRP A 112 -0.95 31.82 0.01
C TRP A 112 -1.28 32.93 1.01
N GLY A 113 -0.32 33.84 1.28
CA GLY A 113 -0.53 34.94 2.21
C GLY A 113 -0.69 34.51 3.66
N MET A 114 -0.24 33.29 4.02
CA MET A 114 -0.24 32.83 5.41
C MET A 114 0.87 33.53 6.20
N SER A 115 0.58 33.87 7.46
CA SER A 115 1.54 34.55 8.33
C SER A 115 2.49 33.56 8.99
N PHE A 116 3.72 34.01 9.27
CA PHE A 116 4.76 33.21 9.94
C PHE A 116 4.58 33.08 11.47
N SER A 117 3.42 33.43 12.02
CA SER A 117 3.21 33.38 13.47
C SER A 117 3.14 31.93 13.97
N TRP A 118 3.57 31.70 15.21
CA TRP A 118 3.47 30.37 15.84
C TRP A 118 2.04 29.84 15.86
N GLU A 119 1.07 30.74 16.06
CA GLU A 119 -0.37 30.44 16.02
C GLU A 119 -0.80 29.98 14.63
N SER A 120 -0.40 30.69 13.56
CA SER A 120 -0.70 30.31 12.16
C SER A 120 -0.04 28.98 11.76
N ILE A 121 1.19 28.72 12.21
CA ILE A 121 1.89 27.43 11.99
C ILE A 121 1.16 26.31 12.72
N SER A 122 0.88 26.52 14.01
CA SER A 122 0.20 25.55 14.86
C SER A 122 -1.17 25.25 14.29
N GLU A 123 -1.94 26.28 13.95
CA GLU A 123 -3.23 26.13 13.30
C GLU A 123 -3.10 25.43 11.96
N THR A 124 -2.14 25.72 11.08
CA THR A 124 -2.03 24.97 9.80
C THR A 124 -1.60 23.50 9.99
N PHE A 125 -0.80 23.20 11.02
CA PHE A 125 -0.42 21.82 11.35
C PHE A 125 -1.56 21.02 12.00
N ILE A 126 -2.48 21.70 12.67
CA ILE A 126 -3.51 21.13 13.55
C ILE A 126 -4.92 21.23 12.94
N ASN A 127 -5.17 22.29 12.16
CA ASN A 127 -6.46 22.67 11.61
C ASN A 127 -6.73 21.90 10.32
N ALA A 128 -7.91 21.29 10.31
CA ALA A 128 -8.36 20.29 9.37
C ALA A 128 -8.85 20.89 8.05
N SER A 129 -8.29 22.00 7.54
CA SER A 129 -8.66 22.53 6.22
C SER A 129 -7.71 21.97 5.16
N PHE A 130 -8.24 21.12 4.27
CA PHE A 130 -7.45 20.51 3.21
C PHE A 130 -7.26 21.48 2.04
N TYR A 131 -6.11 22.14 1.98
CA TYR A 131 -5.73 22.98 0.85
C TYR A 131 -5.23 22.13 -0.32
N TRP A 132 -6.10 21.89 -1.30
CA TRP A 132 -5.83 21.06 -2.48
C TRP A 132 -4.56 21.47 -3.23
N ASP A 133 -4.36 22.77 -3.45
CA ASP A 133 -3.27 23.26 -4.30
C ASP A 133 -1.89 22.91 -3.72
N GLY A 134 -1.69 23.06 -2.41
CA GLY A 134 -0.39 22.80 -1.78
C GLY A 134 -0.23 21.37 -1.35
N PHE A 135 -1.35 20.65 -1.16
CA PHE A 135 -1.33 19.20 -1.14
C PHE A 135 -0.71 18.69 -2.45
N PHE A 136 -1.26 19.06 -3.62
CA PHE A 136 -0.70 18.61 -4.90
C PHE A 136 0.72 19.11 -5.14
N TRP A 137 1.01 20.37 -4.81
CA TRP A 137 2.35 20.94 -5.04
C TRP A 137 3.43 20.26 -4.18
N GLN A 138 3.13 19.93 -2.92
CA GLN A 138 4.04 19.17 -2.06
C GLN A 138 4.43 17.82 -2.69
N TYR A 139 3.46 17.06 -3.20
CA TYR A 139 3.73 15.76 -3.83
C TYR A 139 4.35 15.90 -5.21
N PHE A 140 4.04 16.96 -5.95
CA PHE A 140 4.72 17.28 -7.21
C PHE A 140 6.22 17.50 -7.00
N ILE A 141 6.60 18.34 -6.02
CA ILE A 141 8.00 18.58 -5.67
C ILE A 141 8.68 17.28 -5.23
N LEU A 142 8.01 16.46 -4.41
CA LEU A 142 8.51 15.14 -4.04
C LEU A 142 8.73 14.25 -5.27
N ALA A 143 7.79 14.21 -6.21
CA ALA A 143 7.89 13.43 -7.43
C ALA A 143 9.06 13.88 -8.33
N CYS A 144 9.44 15.16 -8.32
CA CYS A 144 10.61 15.66 -9.06
C CYS A 144 11.93 15.01 -8.64
N PHE A 145 12.04 14.49 -7.40
CA PHE A 145 13.22 13.70 -6.97
C PHE A 145 13.32 12.34 -7.66
N ALA A 146 12.32 11.94 -8.46
CA ALA A 146 12.38 10.79 -9.36
C ALA A 146 13.07 11.12 -10.69
N LEU A 147 13.31 12.39 -11.03
CA LEU A 147 13.93 12.79 -12.30
C LEU A 147 15.40 12.34 -12.41
N PRO A 148 16.26 12.52 -11.40
CA PRO A 148 17.65 12.05 -11.46
C PRO A 148 17.70 10.55 -11.72
N LEU A 149 18.63 10.13 -12.59
CA LEU A 149 18.85 8.71 -12.88
C LEU A 149 19.51 8.01 -11.70
N SER A 150 19.20 6.72 -11.55
CA SER A 150 19.84 5.85 -10.58
C SER A 150 21.30 5.59 -10.98
N VAL A 151 22.20 5.48 -10.00
CA VAL A 151 23.56 5.00 -10.27
C VAL A 151 23.47 3.53 -10.69
N PRO A 152 23.97 3.15 -11.87
CA PRO A 152 23.79 1.80 -12.42
C PRO A 152 24.57 0.73 -11.64
N ASP A 153 25.63 1.11 -10.93
CA ASP A 153 26.45 0.17 -10.15
C ASP A 153 26.09 0.16 -8.67
N SER A 154 26.55 -0.87 -7.96
CA SER A 154 26.50 -0.93 -6.50
C SER A 154 27.25 0.26 -5.87
N ASN A 155 26.72 0.80 -4.78
CA ASN A 155 27.38 1.85 -4.01
C ASN A 155 27.36 1.53 -2.51
N LYS A 156 27.94 2.41 -1.68
CA LYS A 156 28.02 2.23 -0.22
C LYS A 156 26.67 2.10 0.50
N TYR A 157 25.57 2.42 -0.17
CA TYR A 157 24.21 2.36 0.37
C TYR A 157 23.40 1.17 -0.15
N GLY A 158 23.94 0.36 -1.07
CA GLY A 158 23.27 -0.85 -1.56
C GLY A 158 23.52 -1.17 -3.03
N LEU A 159 22.87 -2.22 -3.50
CA LEU A 159 22.90 -2.67 -4.89
C LEU A 159 21.94 -1.85 -5.76
N ASP A 160 22.24 -1.81 -7.05
CA ASP A 160 21.43 -1.22 -8.11
C ASP A 160 20.21 -2.07 -8.47
N GLU A 161 19.33 -1.48 -9.28
CA GLU A 161 18.18 -2.15 -9.91
C GLU A 161 17.21 -2.89 -8.97
N GLY A 162 17.18 -2.52 -7.69
CA GLY A 162 16.31 -3.17 -6.71
C GLY A 162 16.75 -4.58 -6.32
N ARG A 163 18.03 -4.92 -6.56
CA ARG A 163 18.68 -6.09 -5.96
C ARG A 163 18.90 -5.86 -4.47
N ASP A 164 18.73 -6.89 -3.68
CA ASP A 164 18.88 -6.87 -2.22
C ASP A 164 20.04 -7.79 -1.81
N ARG A 165 20.95 -7.31 -0.95
CA ARG A 165 22.03 -8.15 -0.39
C ARG A 165 21.62 -8.68 0.96
N TYR A 166 21.74 -9.99 1.15
CA TYR A 166 21.59 -10.63 2.46
C TYR A 166 22.75 -11.59 2.72
N ASN A 167 23.60 -11.24 3.68
CA ASN A 167 24.88 -11.92 3.94
C ASN A 167 25.73 -12.05 2.65
N ASN A 168 25.97 -13.28 2.20
CA ASN A 168 26.76 -13.61 1.00
C ASN A 168 25.90 -13.82 -0.24
N TYR A 169 24.58 -13.62 -0.16
CA TYR A 169 23.66 -13.84 -1.27
C TYR A 169 23.14 -12.51 -1.84
N ILE A 170 22.95 -12.49 -3.15
CA ILE A 170 22.26 -11.42 -3.86
C ILE A 170 20.87 -11.95 -4.24
N ILE A 171 19.84 -11.24 -3.77
CA ILE A 171 18.44 -11.48 -4.11
C ILE A 171 18.11 -10.51 -5.23
N SER A 172 17.77 -11.03 -6.40
CA SER A 172 17.29 -10.23 -7.51
C SER A 172 15.87 -10.61 -7.86
N TYR A 173 15.19 -9.72 -8.58
CA TYR A 173 13.76 -9.85 -8.85
C TYR A 173 13.51 -9.92 -10.35
N ALA A 174 13.34 -11.15 -10.85
CA ALA A 174 13.00 -11.41 -12.24
C ALA A 174 11.51 -11.70 -12.37
N ARG A 175 10.97 -11.53 -13.58
CA ARG A 175 9.59 -11.93 -13.85
C ARG A 175 9.55 -13.45 -13.72
N SER A 176 8.91 -13.97 -12.67
CA SER A 176 8.67 -15.40 -12.53
C SER A 176 7.93 -15.92 -13.75
N SER A 177 8.60 -16.78 -14.50
CA SER A 177 8.00 -17.62 -15.54
C SER A 177 7.33 -18.86 -14.95
N THR A 178 7.35 -19.03 -13.62
CA THR A 178 6.93 -20.27 -12.97
C THR A 178 5.42 -20.51 -13.04
N ILE A 179 4.62 -19.51 -13.46
CA ILE A 179 3.18 -19.66 -13.78
C ILE A 179 2.91 -19.50 -15.29
N SER A 180 3.92 -19.27 -16.13
CA SER A 180 3.75 -19.25 -17.59
C SER A 180 4.00 -20.61 -18.26
N LYS A 181 4.06 -21.70 -17.48
CA LYS A 181 4.31 -23.04 -18.01
C LYS A 181 3.08 -23.72 -18.64
N ASP A 182 1.87 -23.18 -18.46
CA ASP A 182 0.70 -23.68 -19.17
C ASP A 182 0.57 -23.02 -20.55
N LYS A 183 1.40 -23.54 -21.46
CA LYS A 183 1.17 -23.47 -22.91
C LYS A 183 -0.25 -23.97 -23.22
N LYS A 184 -1.07 -23.09 -23.83
CA LYS A 184 -2.33 -23.37 -24.55
C LYS A 184 -3.65 -23.43 -23.76
N ALA A 185 -3.79 -22.79 -22.59
CA ALA A 185 -5.12 -22.50 -22.05
C ALA A 185 -5.66 -21.19 -22.65
N GLY A 186 -6.96 -21.11 -22.96
CA GLY A 186 -7.57 -19.85 -23.39
C GLY A 186 -7.48 -18.78 -22.30
N THR A 187 -7.50 -17.50 -22.66
CA THR A 187 -7.46 -16.39 -21.68
C THR A 187 -8.52 -16.55 -20.59
N LEU A 188 -9.70 -17.08 -20.96
CA LEU A 188 -10.80 -17.34 -20.04
C LEU A 188 -10.51 -18.50 -19.08
N ASP A 189 -9.93 -19.60 -19.56
CA ASP A 189 -9.56 -20.75 -18.71
C ASP A 189 -8.53 -20.35 -17.67
N TYR A 190 -7.55 -19.53 -18.06
CA TYR A 190 -6.56 -18.97 -17.13
C TYR A 190 -7.22 -18.09 -16.07
N VAL A 191 -8.16 -17.22 -16.45
CA VAL A 191 -8.92 -16.37 -15.51
C VAL A 191 -9.74 -17.24 -14.55
N CYS A 192 -10.52 -18.18 -15.07
CA CYS A 192 -11.34 -19.10 -14.26
C CYS A 192 -10.50 -19.94 -13.31
N SER A 193 -9.34 -20.44 -13.77
CA SER A 193 -8.40 -21.17 -12.91
C SER A 193 -7.87 -20.30 -11.79
N CYS A 194 -7.50 -19.04 -12.07
CA CYS A 194 -7.06 -18.11 -11.02
C CYS A 194 -8.16 -17.83 -10.00
N ILE A 195 -9.40 -17.58 -10.46
CA ILE A 195 -10.55 -17.35 -9.58
C ILE A 195 -10.83 -18.58 -8.72
N TRP A 196 -10.83 -19.78 -9.32
CA TRP A 196 -11.07 -21.03 -8.63
C TRP A 196 -10.00 -21.31 -7.56
N GLU A 197 -8.73 -21.10 -7.91
CA GLU A 197 -7.64 -21.26 -6.96
C GLU A 197 -7.76 -20.29 -5.77
N VAL A 198 -8.14 -19.04 -6.02
CA VAL A 198 -8.23 -18.01 -4.98
C VAL A 198 -9.44 -18.24 -4.06
N LEU A 199 -10.62 -18.45 -4.64
CA LEU A 199 -11.88 -18.52 -3.90
C LEU A 199 -12.14 -19.89 -3.26
N PHE A 200 -11.60 -20.97 -3.81
CA PHE A 200 -11.99 -22.32 -3.39
C PHE A 200 -10.79 -23.20 -3.07
N ALA A 201 -9.86 -23.41 -4.01
CA ALA A 201 -8.83 -24.44 -3.83
C ALA A 201 -7.77 -24.07 -2.77
N LYS A 202 -7.39 -22.80 -2.69
CA LYS A 202 -6.31 -22.28 -1.81
C LYS A 202 -6.79 -21.13 -0.92
N LEU A 203 -8.05 -21.18 -0.49
CA LEU A 203 -8.66 -20.13 0.34
C LEU A 203 -7.92 -19.92 1.68
N PHE A 204 -7.55 -21.01 2.34
CA PHE A 204 -6.82 -21.01 3.62
C PHE A 204 -5.36 -21.41 3.49
N ASP A 205 -4.90 -21.67 2.26
CA ASP A 205 -3.51 -22.03 2.01
C ASP A 205 -2.65 -20.77 1.86
N VAL A 206 -2.03 -20.38 2.97
CA VAL A 206 -1.04 -19.31 3.03
C VAL A 206 0.35 -19.77 2.59
N LYS A 207 0.57 -21.08 2.42
CA LYS A 207 1.85 -21.62 1.98
C LYS A 207 1.94 -21.52 0.46
N GLY A 208 3.11 -21.14 -0.04
CA GLY A 208 3.39 -21.06 -1.48
C GLY A 208 3.49 -19.63 -2.00
N ARG A 209 3.64 -19.53 -3.32
CA ARG A 209 3.97 -18.28 -4.02
C ARG A 209 2.94 -17.99 -5.10
N THR A 210 2.57 -16.72 -5.23
CA THR A 210 1.70 -16.25 -6.32
C THR A 210 2.42 -15.19 -7.14
N SER A 211 2.45 -15.33 -8.47
CA SER A 211 3.04 -14.33 -9.37
C SER A 211 2.17 -13.06 -9.46
N ILE A 212 2.74 -11.96 -9.98
CA ILE A 212 1.98 -10.71 -10.20
C ILE A 212 0.77 -10.93 -11.10
N SER A 213 0.90 -11.71 -12.18
CA SER A 213 -0.19 -11.94 -13.13
C SER A 213 -1.33 -12.71 -12.50
N ALA A 214 -1.03 -13.77 -11.75
CA ALA A 214 -2.02 -14.57 -11.04
C ALA A 214 -2.65 -13.77 -9.89
N PHE A 215 -1.88 -12.91 -9.22
CA PHE A 215 -2.40 -11.99 -8.21
C PHE A 215 -3.39 -10.98 -8.80
N GLY A 216 -3.01 -10.30 -9.90
CA GLY A 216 -3.86 -9.30 -10.54
C GLY A 216 -5.15 -9.90 -11.11
N VAL A 217 -5.05 -11.01 -11.83
CA VAL A 217 -6.22 -11.73 -12.39
C VAL A 217 -7.06 -12.33 -11.28
N GLY A 218 -6.44 -12.92 -10.25
CA GLY A 218 -7.13 -13.43 -9.08
C GLY A 218 -7.90 -12.33 -8.34
N LEU A 219 -7.30 -11.17 -8.11
CA LEU A 219 -7.93 -10.03 -7.42
C LEU A 219 -9.11 -9.47 -8.20
N VAL A 220 -8.90 -9.11 -9.46
CA VAL A 220 -9.95 -8.52 -10.31
C VAL A 220 -11.04 -9.54 -10.61
N GLY A 221 -10.65 -10.75 -10.99
CA GLY A 221 -11.58 -11.83 -11.33
C GLY A 221 -12.43 -12.25 -10.14
N THR A 222 -11.82 -12.42 -8.95
CA THR A 222 -12.56 -12.75 -7.73
C THR A 222 -13.55 -11.65 -7.36
N ARG A 223 -13.15 -10.37 -7.50
CA ARG A 223 -14.05 -9.27 -7.19
C ARG A 223 -15.26 -9.25 -8.12
N ILE A 224 -15.03 -9.34 -9.43
CA ILE A 224 -16.11 -9.39 -10.43
C ILE A 224 -17.03 -10.59 -10.18
N PHE A 225 -16.46 -11.77 -9.92
CA PHE A 225 -17.23 -12.98 -9.67
C PHE A 225 -18.13 -12.84 -8.43
N MET A 226 -17.61 -12.27 -7.34
CA MET A 226 -18.41 -12.06 -6.13
C MET A 226 -19.45 -10.94 -6.30
N ASP A 227 -19.16 -9.91 -7.08
CA ASP A 227 -20.16 -8.88 -7.42
C ASP A 227 -21.31 -9.50 -8.23
N ILE A 228 -21.02 -10.43 -9.15
CA ILE A 228 -22.06 -11.19 -9.87
C ILE A 228 -22.90 -12.03 -8.90
N ILE A 229 -22.26 -12.80 -8.00
CA ILE A 229 -22.98 -13.61 -7.00
C ILE A 229 -23.85 -12.74 -6.11
N MET A 230 -23.33 -11.60 -5.64
CA MET A 230 -24.07 -10.69 -4.77
C MET A 230 -25.29 -10.10 -5.50
N ASN A 231 -25.13 -9.68 -6.75
CA ASN A 231 -26.26 -9.19 -7.55
C ASN A 231 -27.30 -10.28 -7.82
N MET A 232 -26.87 -11.53 -8.09
CA MET A 232 -27.79 -12.66 -8.22
C MET A 232 -28.55 -12.94 -6.93
N ALA A 233 -27.86 -12.93 -5.78
CA ALA A 233 -28.50 -13.13 -4.48
C ALA A 233 -29.53 -12.03 -4.17
N ILE A 234 -29.20 -10.78 -4.47
CA ILE A 234 -30.14 -9.65 -4.35
C ILE A 234 -31.35 -9.86 -5.26
N ALA A 235 -31.15 -10.22 -6.52
CA ALA A 235 -32.23 -10.45 -7.48
C ALA A 235 -33.18 -11.57 -7.02
N VAL A 236 -32.65 -12.69 -6.52
CA VAL A 236 -33.46 -13.80 -5.99
C VAL A 236 -34.26 -13.36 -4.77
N VAL A 237 -33.64 -12.64 -3.84
CA VAL A 237 -34.32 -12.09 -2.66
C VAL A 237 -35.44 -11.12 -3.07
N SER A 238 -35.17 -10.21 -4.01
CA SER A 238 -36.17 -9.29 -4.54
C SER A 238 -37.35 -10.03 -5.17
N LEU A 239 -37.10 -11.13 -5.89
CA LEU A 239 -38.16 -11.96 -6.48
C LEU A 239 -39.03 -12.62 -5.39
N ILE A 240 -38.42 -13.19 -4.35
CA ILE A 240 -39.13 -13.82 -3.22
C ILE A 240 -40.06 -12.81 -2.54
N VAL A 241 -39.56 -11.59 -2.29
CA VAL A 241 -40.34 -10.50 -1.70
C VAL A 241 -41.49 -10.09 -2.63
N GLN A 242 -41.25 -10.01 -3.94
CA GLN A 242 -42.30 -9.72 -4.93
C GLN A 242 -43.39 -10.81 -4.98
N CYS A 243 -43.04 -12.06 -4.71
CA CYS A 243 -44.01 -13.16 -4.59
C CYS A 243 -44.83 -13.12 -3.28
N GLY A 244 -44.66 -12.10 -2.43
CA GLY A 244 -45.40 -11.92 -1.19
C GLY A 244 -44.98 -12.86 -0.06
N ILE A 245 -43.84 -13.54 -0.20
CA ILE A 245 -43.31 -14.41 0.84
C ILE A 245 -42.58 -13.53 1.87
N PRO A 246 -43.03 -13.50 3.15
CA PRO A 246 -42.37 -12.71 4.18
C PRO A 246 -40.99 -13.31 4.48
N LEU A 247 -39.94 -12.61 4.05
CA LEU A 247 -38.54 -12.99 4.26
C LEU A 247 -37.86 -11.91 5.11
N TYR A 248 -37.38 -12.29 6.29
CA TYR A 248 -36.56 -11.42 7.12
C TYR A 248 -35.08 -11.66 6.81
N ILE A 249 -34.41 -10.65 6.25
CA ILE A 249 -32.96 -10.65 6.09
C ILE A 249 -32.39 -9.63 7.08
N PRO A 250 -31.55 -10.05 8.05
CA PRO A 250 -30.90 -9.11 8.94
C PRO A 250 -29.99 -8.17 8.13
N ARG A 251 -29.80 -6.94 8.60
CA ARG A 251 -29.03 -5.90 7.91
C ARG A 251 -27.60 -6.35 7.50
N TRP A 252 -27.04 -7.31 8.23
CA TRP A 252 -25.71 -7.90 8.01
C TRP A 252 -25.72 -9.18 7.15
N GLY A 253 -26.89 -9.71 6.77
CA GLY A 253 -27.03 -11.00 6.08
C GLY A 253 -26.24 -11.05 4.77
N PHE A 254 -26.30 -9.98 3.97
CA PHE A 254 -25.49 -9.87 2.75
C PHE A 254 -24.01 -9.59 3.03
N MET A 255 -23.67 -8.99 4.18
CA MET A 255 -22.26 -8.78 4.55
C MET A 255 -21.54 -10.08 4.87
N ALA A 256 -22.24 -11.11 5.33
CA ALA A 256 -21.65 -12.44 5.56
C ALA A 256 -21.05 -13.03 4.27
N ILE A 257 -21.66 -12.77 3.10
CA ILE A 257 -21.17 -13.20 1.79
C ILE A 257 -19.81 -12.55 1.46
N LEU A 258 -19.53 -11.36 2.00
CA LEU A 258 -18.27 -10.64 1.78
C LEU A 258 -17.11 -11.14 2.65
N ILE A 259 -17.38 -11.92 3.70
CA ILE A 259 -16.32 -12.53 4.53
C ILE A 259 -15.47 -13.48 3.70
N TRP A 260 -16.11 -14.28 2.84
CA TRP A 260 -15.45 -15.26 1.99
C TRP A 260 -14.39 -14.65 1.05
N PRO A 261 -14.71 -13.65 0.20
CA PRO A 261 -13.69 -12.99 -0.61
C PRO A 261 -12.69 -12.19 0.22
N ALA A 262 -13.07 -11.63 1.37
CA ALA A 262 -12.11 -10.95 2.22
C ALA A 262 -10.98 -11.90 2.67
N LEU A 263 -11.35 -13.11 3.14
CA LEU A 263 -10.38 -14.15 3.49
C LEU A 263 -9.55 -14.59 2.26
N ALA A 264 -10.18 -14.80 1.12
CA ALA A 264 -9.50 -15.16 -0.13
C ALA A 264 -8.45 -14.11 -0.53
N MET A 265 -8.80 -12.84 -0.42
CA MET A 265 -7.91 -11.71 -0.75
C MET A 265 -6.74 -11.58 0.22
N ILE A 266 -6.97 -11.81 1.52
CA ILE A 266 -5.90 -11.82 2.52
C ILE A 266 -4.92 -12.95 2.24
N THR A 267 -5.40 -14.18 2.06
CA THR A 267 -4.55 -15.35 1.77
C THR A 267 -3.77 -15.18 0.46
N LEU A 268 -4.43 -14.65 -0.58
CA LEU A 268 -3.79 -14.33 -1.86
C LEU A 268 -2.69 -13.26 -1.71
N GLY A 269 -2.94 -12.23 -0.90
CA GLY A 269 -1.97 -11.19 -0.56
C GLY A 269 -0.74 -11.75 0.16
N ILE A 270 -0.95 -12.63 1.13
CA ILE A 270 0.14 -13.31 1.84
C ILE A 270 1.00 -14.11 0.86
N ARG A 271 0.42 -14.98 0.03
CA ARG A 271 1.16 -15.78 -0.98
C ARG A 271 1.90 -14.91 -2.02
N ARG A 272 1.35 -13.74 -2.37
CA ARG A 272 2.05 -12.77 -3.22
C ARG A 272 3.25 -12.16 -2.50
N LEU A 273 3.14 -11.86 -1.21
CA LEU A 273 4.27 -11.35 -0.42
C LEU A 273 5.36 -12.40 -0.19
N HIS A 274 5.00 -13.68 -0.06
CA HIS A 274 5.97 -14.80 -0.06
C HIS A 274 6.82 -14.80 -1.34
N ASP A 275 6.20 -14.51 -2.48
CA ASP A 275 6.87 -14.43 -3.77
C ASP A 275 7.73 -13.16 -3.95
N SER A 276 7.68 -12.23 -2.98
CA SER A 276 8.54 -11.05 -2.90
C SER A 276 9.47 -11.07 -1.67
N LEU A 277 9.57 -12.19 -0.94
CA LEU A 277 10.29 -12.37 0.35
C LEU A 277 9.76 -11.50 1.52
N LEU A 278 8.61 -10.84 1.36
CA LEU A 278 8.17 -9.79 2.28
C LEU A 278 6.92 -10.17 3.09
N SER A 279 6.64 -11.46 3.18
CA SER A 279 5.51 -11.97 3.95
C SER A 279 5.53 -11.50 5.40
N GLY A 280 6.68 -11.54 6.08
CA GLY A 280 6.74 -11.05 7.47
C GLY A 280 6.27 -9.60 7.70
N LEU A 281 6.25 -8.75 6.66
CA LEU A 281 5.81 -7.35 6.77
C LEU A 281 4.28 -7.17 6.78
N TRP A 282 3.47 -8.16 6.36
CA TRP A 282 2.00 -8.02 6.42
C TRP A 282 1.48 -7.97 7.87
N ILE A 283 2.19 -8.61 8.80
CA ILE A 283 1.87 -8.63 10.24
C ILE A 283 1.82 -7.21 10.84
N ILE A 284 2.65 -6.30 10.33
CA ILE A 284 2.71 -4.90 10.79
C ILE A 284 1.99 -3.95 9.82
N GLY A 285 1.95 -4.30 8.53
CA GLY A 285 1.28 -3.51 7.48
C GLY A 285 -0.15 -3.15 7.84
N LEU A 286 -0.92 -4.09 8.37
CA LEU A 286 -2.31 -3.86 8.77
C LEU A 286 -2.50 -2.70 9.77
N CYS A 287 -1.50 -2.42 10.62
CA CYS A 287 -1.60 -1.41 11.67
C CYS A 287 -0.94 -0.07 11.30
N ILE A 288 -0.07 -0.03 10.27
CA ILE A 288 0.68 1.17 9.89
C ILE A 288 0.38 1.49 8.42
N PRO A 289 -0.47 2.50 8.14
CA PRO A 289 -0.86 2.87 6.77
C PRO A 289 0.32 3.08 5.80
N TYR A 290 1.46 3.53 6.32
CA TYR A 290 2.67 3.76 5.54
C TYR A 290 3.41 2.49 5.13
N ILE A 291 3.35 1.43 5.94
CA ILE A 291 3.86 0.11 5.56
C ILE A 291 2.96 -0.49 4.47
N ASN A 292 1.66 -0.18 4.43
CA ASN A 292 0.76 -0.64 3.37
C ASN A 292 1.14 -0.10 1.98
N ILE A 293 1.73 1.09 1.88
CA ILE A 293 2.24 1.63 0.61
C ILE A 293 3.47 0.83 0.14
N PHE A 294 4.35 0.51 1.07
CA PHE A 294 5.52 -0.34 0.78
C PHE A 294 5.07 -1.74 0.39
N VAL A 295 4.13 -2.34 1.13
CA VAL A 295 3.54 -3.65 0.84
C VAL A 295 2.80 -3.63 -0.51
N SER A 296 2.05 -2.58 -0.85
CA SER A 296 1.32 -2.48 -2.12
C SER A 296 2.25 -2.42 -3.33
N TYR A 297 3.40 -1.74 -3.23
CA TYR A 297 4.44 -1.79 -4.26
C TYR A 297 4.89 -3.22 -4.53
N HIS A 298 5.09 -4.00 -3.48
CA HIS A 298 5.58 -5.37 -3.56
C HIS A 298 4.52 -6.37 -4.02
N LEU A 299 3.25 -6.08 -3.73
CA LEU A 299 2.11 -6.84 -4.23
C LEU A 299 1.91 -6.62 -5.74
N LEU A 300 1.92 -5.35 -6.17
CA LEU A 300 1.43 -4.95 -7.50
C LEU A 300 2.54 -4.80 -8.55
N LEU A 301 3.74 -4.37 -8.15
CA LEU A 301 4.77 -3.94 -9.08
C LEU A 301 6.08 -4.73 -8.98
N LYS A 302 6.53 -5.09 -7.77
CA LYS A 302 7.81 -5.80 -7.64
C LYS A 302 7.69 -7.21 -8.20
N LYS A 303 8.69 -7.63 -8.97
CA LYS A 303 8.77 -8.95 -9.60
C LYS A 303 9.11 -10.04 -8.57
N SER A 304 9.11 -11.29 -9.01
CA SER A 304 9.38 -12.44 -8.15
C SER A 304 10.86 -12.57 -7.83
N TRP A 305 11.18 -12.93 -6.59
CA TRP A 305 12.57 -13.06 -6.19
C TRP A 305 13.22 -14.37 -6.69
N HIS A 306 14.52 -14.30 -6.95
CA HIS A 306 15.41 -15.44 -7.15
C HIS A 306 16.78 -15.10 -6.55
N ILE A 307 17.59 -16.13 -6.32
CA ILE A 307 18.95 -15.98 -5.80
C ILE A 307 19.91 -16.05 -6.98
N GLU A 308 20.74 -15.02 -7.15
CA GLU A 308 21.89 -15.07 -8.04
C GLU A 308 22.99 -15.89 -7.34
N SER A 309 23.48 -16.93 -8.03
CA SER A 309 24.62 -17.76 -7.60
C SER A 309 25.92 -17.27 -8.20
#